data_AF-A0A501WSX9-F1
#
_entry.id   AF-A0A501WSX9-F1
#
_cell.length_a   1.000
_cell.length_b   1.000
_cell.length_c   1.000
_cell.angle_alpha   90.00
_cell.angle_beta   90.00
_cell.angle_gamma   90.00
#
_symmetry.space_group_name_H-M   'P 1'
#
loop_
_entity.id
_entity.type
_entity.pdbx_description
1 polymer ?
#
loop_
_entity_poly.entity_id
_entity_poly.type
_entity_poly.pdbx_seq_one_letter_code
_entity_poly.pdbx_strand_id
1 'polypeptide(L)'
;MRESVYEIGIGLSGIEFDKASNAILITVFAESGHPIIRALAKLFGICAKVANSTSKSDGGAGFRLNARDFFAYATPNSIQIHYDFGDVPSDLLGSRVDLVRDLIDSQIIGVDLVTVEMSKDQPVKKAYEAAGFADFNDAYEMTKIFADIATHAGTDEISVKISGSDVIREINIPVTPDKPEFEPDDREVVFARHEILVVSKKNRQIKIAPESGKGLKTIELTSEQYTALFNHNAFSLNEYELFDFTVKQTKPTLYILIDVKCAGTQTELDI
;
A
#
# COMPACT_ATOMS: atom_id res chain seq x y z
N MET A 1 -20.60 -3.83 16.76
CA MET A 1 -21.10 -2.48 17.13
C MET A 1 -20.44 -1.45 16.24
N ARG A 2 -21.18 -0.50 15.68
CA ARG A 2 -20.70 0.39 14.62
C ARG A 2 -20.51 1.81 15.13
N GLU A 3 -19.32 2.34 14.97
CA GLU A 3 -18.98 3.70 15.39
C GLU A 3 -18.44 4.50 14.21
N SER A 4 -18.81 5.78 14.14
CA SER A 4 -18.25 6.70 13.16
C SER A 4 -16.79 7.00 13.51
N VAL A 5 -15.92 6.97 12.51
CA VAL A 5 -14.46 7.17 12.68
C VAL A 5 -13.90 8.27 11.79
N TYR A 6 -14.61 8.65 10.74
CA TYR A 6 -14.15 9.62 9.75
C TYR A 6 -15.35 10.21 8.99
N GLU A 7 -15.26 11.47 8.59
CA GLU A 7 -16.21 12.14 7.70
C GLU A 7 -15.45 12.92 6.64
N ILE A 8 -15.92 12.84 5.39
CA ILE A 8 -15.46 13.67 4.28
C ILE A 8 -16.60 14.57 3.82
N GLY A 9 -16.34 15.87 3.69
CA GLY A 9 -17.29 16.92 3.33
C GLY A 9 -17.66 16.94 1.85
N ILE A 10 -17.86 15.76 1.26
CA ILE A 10 -18.26 15.59 -0.14
C ILE A 10 -19.50 14.72 -0.19
N GLY A 11 -20.53 15.22 -0.89
CA GLY A 11 -21.75 14.47 -1.19
C GLY A 11 -21.61 13.54 -2.40
N LEU A 12 -22.54 12.60 -2.54
CA LEU A 12 -22.62 11.77 -3.75
C LEU A 12 -23.39 12.49 -4.85
N SER A 13 -22.71 12.84 -5.94
CA SER A 13 -23.33 13.43 -7.11
C SER A 13 -24.18 12.40 -7.88
N GLY A 14 -25.28 12.85 -8.46
CA GLY A 14 -26.16 11.98 -9.26
C GLY A 14 -27.00 10.96 -8.46
N ILE A 15 -27.07 11.10 -7.14
CA ILE A 15 -27.91 10.28 -6.26
C ILE A 15 -28.97 11.17 -5.59
N GLU A 16 -30.24 10.81 -5.72
CA GLU A 16 -31.35 11.47 -5.02
C GLU A 16 -31.53 10.86 -3.63
N PHE A 17 -31.59 11.70 -2.60
CA PHE A 17 -31.79 11.28 -1.22
C PHE A 17 -33.27 11.42 -0.85
N ASP A 18 -33.86 10.35 -0.32
CA ASP A 18 -35.20 10.41 0.24
C ASP A 18 -35.24 11.32 1.47
N LYS A 19 -36.31 12.10 1.61
CA LYS A 19 -36.46 13.10 2.67
C LYS A 19 -36.60 12.48 4.07
N ALA A 20 -37.08 11.24 4.18
CA ALA A 20 -37.28 10.60 5.48
C ALA A 20 -36.01 9.94 6.01
N SER A 21 -35.18 9.36 5.13
CA SER A 21 -33.92 8.76 5.56
C SER A 21 -32.76 9.75 5.62
N ASN A 22 -32.74 10.75 4.71
CA ASN A 22 -31.67 11.75 4.51
C ASN A 22 -30.23 11.18 4.46
N ALA A 23 -30.11 9.86 4.31
CA ALA A 23 -28.87 9.13 4.27
C ALA A 23 -29.05 7.80 3.53
N ILE A 24 -27.97 7.33 2.90
CA ILE A 24 -27.89 6.04 2.23
C ILE A 24 -26.80 5.22 2.94
N LEU A 25 -27.18 4.04 3.41
CA LEU A 25 -26.25 3.07 3.96
C LEU A 25 -25.62 2.24 2.84
N ILE A 26 -24.29 2.23 2.80
CA ILE A 26 -23.47 1.47 1.87
C ILE A 26 -22.74 0.40 2.68
N THR A 27 -23.23 -0.84 2.59
CA THR A 27 -22.69 -1.96 3.36
C THR A 27 -21.54 -2.70 2.69
N VAL A 28 -21.41 -2.59 1.36
CA VAL A 28 -20.33 -3.27 0.60
C VAL A 28 -19.46 -2.21 -0.07
N PHE A 29 -18.65 -1.56 0.75
CA PHE A 29 -17.92 -0.35 0.41
C PHE A 29 -16.98 -0.52 -0.80
N ALA A 30 -16.26 -1.64 -0.85
CA ALA A 30 -15.30 -1.96 -1.92
C ALA A 30 -15.95 -2.35 -3.26
N GLU A 31 -17.18 -2.84 -3.26
CA GLU A 31 -17.89 -3.31 -4.48
C GLU A 31 -18.76 -2.21 -5.11
N SER A 32 -18.78 -1.02 -4.51
CA SER A 32 -19.58 0.09 -5.03
C SER A 32 -19.20 0.45 -6.47
N GLY A 33 -20.24 0.71 -7.27
CA GLY A 33 -20.11 1.28 -8.61
C GLY A 33 -19.74 2.77 -8.61
N HIS A 34 -19.94 3.47 -7.48
CA HIS A 34 -19.71 4.90 -7.39
C HIS A 34 -18.21 5.21 -7.22
N PRO A 35 -17.60 6.07 -8.06
CA PRO A 35 -16.16 6.31 -8.05
C PRO A 35 -15.60 6.79 -6.71
N ILE A 36 -16.26 7.78 -6.08
CA ILE A 36 -15.84 8.32 -4.76
C ILE A 36 -15.87 7.24 -3.68
N ILE A 37 -16.93 6.43 -3.64
CA ILE A 37 -17.07 5.35 -2.66
C ILE A 37 -15.99 4.28 -2.86
N ARG A 38 -15.70 3.92 -4.12
CA ARG A 38 -14.63 2.98 -4.45
C ARG A 38 -13.25 3.55 -4.07
N ALA A 39 -13.03 4.85 -4.28
CA ALA A 39 -11.79 5.52 -3.89
C ALA A 39 -11.61 5.50 -2.37
N LEU A 40 -12.66 5.84 -1.60
CA LEU A 40 -12.64 5.73 -0.14
C LEU A 40 -12.41 4.29 0.33
N ALA A 41 -13.05 3.29 -0.29
CA ALA A 41 -12.80 1.89 0.06
C ALA A 41 -11.33 1.48 -0.13
N LYS A 42 -10.66 1.99 -1.18
CA LYS A 42 -9.21 1.82 -1.36
C LYS A 42 -8.43 2.53 -0.27
N LEU A 43 -8.81 3.75 0.11
CA LEU A 43 -8.16 4.53 1.17
C LEU A 43 -8.09 3.73 2.47
N PHE A 44 -9.24 3.22 2.94
CA PHE A 44 -9.28 2.44 4.18
C PHE A 44 -8.64 1.06 4.04
N GLY A 45 -8.57 0.51 2.82
CA GLY A 45 -7.74 -0.64 2.50
C GLY A 45 -6.25 -0.37 2.78
N ILE A 46 -5.74 0.79 2.35
CA ILE A 46 -4.36 1.21 2.62
C ILE A 46 -4.17 1.52 4.11
N CYS A 47 -5.10 2.22 4.77
CA CYS A 47 -5.04 2.45 6.23
C CYS A 47 -4.88 1.14 7.01
N ALA A 48 -5.69 0.12 6.68
CA ALA A 48 -5.60 -1.20 7.29
C ALA A 48 -4.27 -1.90 6.99
N LYS A 49 -3.76 -1.80 5.76
CA LYS A 49 -2.45 -2.35 5.38
C LYS A 49 -1.33 -1.71 6.21
N VAL A 50 -1.27 -0.38 6.25
CA VAL A 50 -0.22 0.38 6.94
C VAL A 50 -0.27 0.12 8.45
N ALA A 51 -1.46 0.21 9.08
CA ALA A 51 -1.64 -0.03 10.50
C ALA A 51 -1.19 -1.44 10.96
N ASN A 52 -1.42 -2.46 10.12
CA ASN A 52 -1.04 -3.84 10.43
C ASN A 52 0.41 -4.17 10.06
N SER A 53 1.13 -3.28 9.37
CA SER A 53 2.53 -3.50 8.96
C SER A 53 3.54 -3.11 10.06
N THR A 54 3.17 -2.17 10.93
CA THR A 54 4.00 -1.68 12.05
C THR A 54 3.91 -2.57 13.29
N SER A 55 2.90 -3.44 13.37
CA SER A 55 2.74 -4.42 14.45
C SER A 55 3.66 -5.63 14.22
N LYS A 56 4.90 -5.51 14.74
CA LYS A 56 5.83 -6.65 14.79
C LYS A 56 5.19 -7.85 15.48
N SER A 57 5.44 -9.00 14.86
CA SER A 57 5.01 -10.34 15.18
C SER A 57 5.60 -10.88 16.49
N ASP A 58 5.19 -10.30 17.63
CA ASP A 58 5.44 -10.88 18.96
C ASP A 58 4.10 -11.28 19.58
N GLY A 59 3.56 -12.42 19.16
CA GLY A 59 2.69 -13.35 19.92
C GLY A 59 1.45 -12.86 20.68
N GLY A 60 1.14 -11.56 20.72
CA GLY A 60 0.02 -10.98 21.45
C GLY A 60 -1.19 -10.78 20.55
N ALA A 61 -2.36 -11.16 21.04
CA ALA A 61 -3.65 -10.88 20.42
C ALA A 61 -3.95 -9.36 20.47
N GLY A 62 -3.25 -8.58 19.64
CA GLY A 62 -3.49 -7.15 19.45
C GLY A 62 -4.68 -6.89 18.53
N PHE A 63 -5.28 -5.71 18.66
CA PHE A 63 -6.30 -5.22 17.73
C PHE A 63 -5.72 -5.10 16.32
N ARG A 64 -6.39 -5.68 15.33
CA ARG A 64 -6.04 -5.56 13.91
C ARG A 64 -7.15 -4.83 13.19
N LEU A 65 -6.77 -3.85 12.37
CA LEU A 65 -7.70 -3.10 11.55
C LEU A 65 -8.06 -3.92 10.30
N ASN A 66 -9.33 -4.15 10.04
CA ASN A 66 -9.79 -4.94 8.90
C ASN A 66 -10.58 -4.07 7.93
N ALA A 67 -10.12 -4.00 6.68
CA ALA A 67 -10.74 -3.17 5.64
C ALA A 67 -12.21 -3.53 5.37
N ARG A 68 -12.62 -4.79 5.64
CA ARG A 68 -14.00 -5.26 5.41
C ARG A 68 -15.00 -4.77 6.45
N ASP A 69 -14.51 -4.30 7.59
CA ASP A 69 -15.35 -3.83 8.69
C ASP A 69 -15.69 -2.33 8.55
N PHE A 70 -15.26 -1.69 7.45
CA PHE A 70 -15.65 -0.32 7.11
C PHE A 70 -16.94 -0.26 6.30
N PHE A 71 -17.78 0.71 6.65
CA PHE A 71 -19.07 1.00 6.02
C PHE A 71 -19.23 2.50 5.84
N ALA A 72 -20.12 2.93 4.94
CA ALA A 72 -20.40 4.33 4.74
C ALA A 72 -21.88 4.69 4.88
N TYR A 73 -22.12 5.84 5.49
CA TYR A 73 -23.38 6.56 5.44
C TYR A 73 -23.16 7.81 4.60
N ALA A 74 -23.74 7.83 3.41
CA ALA A 74 -23.70 9.03 2.58
C ALA A 74 -24.91 9.91 2.89
N THR A 75 -24.67 11.20 3.03
CA THR A 75 -25.68 12.26 3.10
C THR A 75 -25.57 13.14 1.86
N PRO A 76 -26.49 14.12 1.65
CA PRO A 76 -26.38 15.05 0.52
C PRO A 76 -25.05 15.81 0.45
N ASN A 77 -24.41 16.08 1.60
CA ASN A 77 -23.24 16.97 1.67
C ASN A 77 -21.97 16.29 2.20
N SER A 78 -22.08 15.09 2.77
CA SER A 78 -20.92 14.40 3.35
C SER A 78 -21.06 12.89 3.30
N ILE A 79 -19.94 12.20 3.42
CA ILE A 79 -19.89 10.75 3.58
C ILE A 79 -19.23 10.45 4.93
N GLN A 80 -19.98 9.80 5.81
CA GLN A 80 -19.51 9.33 7.11
C GLN A 80 -19.07 7.88 7.00
N ILE A 81 -17.89 7.59 7.51
CA ILE A 81 -17.29 6.26 7.52
C ILE A 81 -17.38 5.69 8.93
N HIS A 82 -17.94 4.49 9.01
CA HIS A 82 -18.10 3.74 10.24
C HIS A 82 -17.24 2.49 10.22
N TYR A 83 -16.79 2.07 11.40
CA TYR A 83 -16.11 0.80 11.60
C TYR A 83 -16.97 -0.10 12.49
N ASP A 84 -17.13 -1.36 12.11
CA ASP A 84 -17.80 -2.38 12.94
C ASP A 84 -16.79 -3.09 13.83
N PHE A 85 -16.87 -2.80 15.12
CA PHE A 85 -16.03 -3.39 16.14
C PHE A 85 -16.48 -4.81 16.54
N GLY A 86 -17.55 -5.36 15.94
CA GLY A 86 -18.10 -6.67 16.33
C GLY A 86 -18.55 -6.69 17.79
N ASP A 87 -18.30 -7.80 18.47
CA ASP A 87 -18.68 -8.05 19.87
C ASP A 87 -17.60 -7.63 20.87
N VAL A 88 -17.06 -6.42 20.69
CA VAL A 88 -16.09 -5.85 21.63
C VAL A 88 -16.77 -5.53 22.97
N PRO A 89 -16.17 -5.95 24.11
CA PRO A 89 -16.65 -5.56 25.43
C PRO A 89 -16.78 -4.04 25.58
N SER A 90 -17.86 -3.57 26.21
CA SER A 90 -18.18 -2.14 26.28
C SER A 90 -17.09 -1.29 26.95
N ASP A 91 -16.37 -1.87 27.91
CA ASP A 91 -15.23 -1.24 28.61
C ASP A 91 -14.00 -1.04 27.71
N LEU A 92 -13.86 -1.85 26.66
CA LEU A 92 -12.78 -1.74 25.68
C LEU A 92 -13.20 -0.99 24.41
N LEU A 93 -14.50 -0.70 24.22
CA LEU A 93 -14.98 -0.05 23.00
C LEU A 93 -14.34 1.32 22.80
N GLY A 94 -14.39 2.18 23.82
CA GLY A 94 -13.89 3.55 23.70
C GLY A 94 -12.42 3.59 23.26
N SER A 95 -11.57 2.81 23.94
CA SER A 95 -10.14 2.75 23.59
C SER A 95 -9.87 2.16 22.20
N ARG A 96 -10.71 1.22 21.71
CA ARG A 96 -10.58 0.71 20.33
C ARG A 96 -11.06 1.72 19.29
N VAL A 97 -12.12 2.47 19.59
CA VAL A 97 -12.62 3.53 18.71
C VAL A 97 -11.57 4.62 18.56
N ASP A 98 -10.97 5.05 19.67
CA ASP A 98 -9.89 6.04 19.66
C ASP A 98 -8.67 5.53 18.90
N LEU A 99 -8.28 4.26 19.10
CA LEU A 99 -7.19 3.64 18.34
C LEU A 99 -7.43 3.66 16.82
N VAL A 100 -8.64 3.33 16.36
CA VAL A 100 -8.96 3.37 14.92
C VAL A 100 -8.91 4.81 14.40
N ARG A 101 -9.45 5.77 15.16
CA ARG A 101 -9.45 7.19 14.80
C ARG A 101 -8.04 7.76 14.71
N ASP A 102 -7.19 7.48 15.69
CA ASP A 102 -5.78 7.91 15.71
C ASP A 102 -5.00 7.32 14.54
N LEU A 103 -5.23 6.03 14.25
CA LEU A 103 -4.62 5.37 13.09
C LEU A 103 -5.03 6.05 11.79
N ILE A 104 -6.32 6.34 11.59
CA ILE A 104 -6.79 7.05 10.39
C ILE A 104 -6.22 8.47 10.34
N ASP A 105 -6.33 9.24 11.43
CA ASP A 105 -5.87 10.64 11.50
C ASP A 105 -4.39 10.76 11.14
N SER A 106 -3.55 9.86 11.65
CA SER A 106 -2.11 9.86 11.33
C SER A 106 -1.84 9.75 9.82
N GLN A 107 -2.63 8.95 9.09
CA GLN A 107 -2.48 8.81 7.64
C GLN A 107 -2.99 10.07 6.92
N ILE A 108 -4.09 10.65 7.40
CA ILE A 108 -4.65 11.90 6.83
C ILE A 108 -3.68 13.07 7.01
N ILE A 109 -3.07 13.20 8.21
CA ILE A 109 -2.01 14.18 8.47
C ILE A 109 -0.86 13.98 7.48
N GLY A 110 -0.43 12.74 7.24
CA GLY A 110 0.63 12.46 6.30
C GLY A 110 0.26 12.87 4.87
N VAL A 111 -0.97 12.62 4.41
CA VAL A 111 -1.44 13.09 3.09
C VAL A 111 -1.44 14.62 3.00
N ASP A 112 -1.96 15.31 4.00
CA ASP A 112 -1.98 16.78 4.07
C ASP A 112 -0.54 17.34 3.96
N LEU A 113 0.40 16.79 4.73
CA LEU A 113 1.81 17.15 4.64
C LEU A 113 2.40 16.92 3.25
N VAL A 114 2.09 15.81 2.57
CA VAL A 114 2.53 15.59 1.17
C VAL A 114 2.07 16.75 0.29
N THR A 115 0.79 17.12 0.38
CA THR A 115 0.24 18.17 -0.48
C THR A 115 0.89 19.53 -0.24
N VAL A 116 1.15 19.88 1.01
CA VAL A 116 1.88 21.10 1.41
C VAL A 116 3.34 21.08 0.94
N GLU A 117 4.00 19.93 1.01
CA GLU A 117 5.39 19.80 0.56
C GLU A 117 5.51 19.76 -0.96
N MET A 118 4.52 19.23 -1.67
CA MET A 118 4.45 19.25 -3.13
C MET A 118 4.28 20.64 -3.71
N SER A 119 3.65 21.56 -2.97
CA SER A 119 3.53 22.94 -3.43
C SER A 119 4.85 23.73 -3.35
N LYS A 120 5.91 23.12 -2.84
CA LYS A 120 7.25 23.72 -2.76
C LYS A 120 8.09 23.30 -3.95
N ASP A 121 9.00 24.17 -4.38
CA ASP A 121 9.99 23.88 -5.42
C ASP A 121 11.08 22.94 -4.88
N GLN A 122 10.79 21.64 -4.84
CA GLN A 122 11.69 20.59 -4.34
C GLN A 122 11.44 19.24 -5.04
N PRO A 123 12.39 18.27 -4.95
CA PRO A 123 12.18 16.95 -5.52
C PRO A 123 10.94 16.26 -4.93
N VAL A 124 10.12 15.65 -5.80
CA VAL A 124 8.85 14.97 -5.47
C VAL A 124 9.02 13.94 -4.34
N LYS A 125 10.14 13.21 -4.32
CA LYS A 125 10.44 12.22 -3.27
C LYS A 125 10.46 12.84 -1.86
N LYS A 126 10.95 14.08 -1.71
CA LYS A 126 10.99 14.76 -0.41
C LYS A 126 9.60 15.05 0.14
N ALA A 127 8.62 15.30 -0.73
CA ALA A 127 7.25 15.52 -0.30
C ALA A 127 6.65 14.26 0.35
N TYR A 128 6.94 13.09 -0.21
CA TYR A 128 6.51 11.82 0.38
C TYR A 128 7.32 11.41 1.62
N GLU A 129 8.59 11.79 1.70
CA GLU A 129 9.40 11.60 2.91
C GLU A 129 8.87 12.36 4.12
N ALA A 130 8.36 13.57 3.90
CA ALA A 130 7.78 14.39 4.97
C ALA A 130 6.47 13.82 5.55
N ALA A 131 5.80 12.93 4.81
CA ALA A 131 4.53 12.34 5.18
C ALA A 131 4.63 11.40 6.40
N GLY A 132 5.84 10.96 6.77
CA GLY A 132 6.07 10.05 7.90
C GLY A 132 5.62 8.60 7.65
N PHE A 133 5.27 8.25 6.41
CA PHE A 133 4.94 6.88 6.02
C PHE A 133 6.19 6.00 6.00
N ALA A 134 6.03 4.73 6.36
CA ALA A 134 7.09 3.73 6.27
C ALA A 134 7.43 3.38 4.80
N ASP A 135 6.45 3.49 3.89
CA ASP A 135 6.60 3.24 2.45
C ASP A 135 6.04 4.44 1.66
N PHE A 136 6.88 5.10 0.87
CA PHE A 136 6.48 6.26 0.06
C PHE A 136 5.46 5.90 -1.03
N ASN A 137 5.35 4.63 -1.42
CA ASN A 137 4.30 4.20 -2.34
C ASN A 137 2.92 4.23 -1.68
N ASP A 138 2.83 3.95 -0.38
CA ASP A 138 1.55 4.05 0.35
C ASP A 138 1.12 5.52 0.47
N ALA A 139 2.06 6.42 0.77
CA ALA A 139 1.80 7.85 0.75
C ALA A 139 1.32 8.31 -0.64
N TYR A 140 2.01 7.91 -1.72
CA TYR A 140 1.61 8.20 -3.10
C TYR A 140 0.20 7.72 -3.43
N GLU A 141 -0.11 6.46 -3.18
CA GLU A 141 -1.42 5.91 -3.51
C GLU A 141 -2.54 6.56 -2.70
N MET A 142 -2.30 6.92 -1.44
CA MET A 142 -3.27 7.68 -0.64
C MET A 142 -3.48 9.10 -1.17
N THR A 143 -2.41 9.85 -1.45
CA THR A 143 -2.52 11.19 -2.05
C THR A 143 -3.23 11.14 -3.41
N LYS A 144 -2.96 10.11 -4.22
CA LYS A 144 -3.65 9.87 -5.49
C LYS A 144 -5.14 9.59 -5.32
N ILE A 145 -5.53 8.78 -4.32
CA ILE A 145 -6.95 8.55 -4.01
C ILE A 145 -7.65 9.86 -3.66
N PHE A 146 -6.99 10.72 -2.91
CA PHE A 146 -7.47 12.05 -2.56
C PHE A 146 -7.65 12.95 -3.81
N ALA A 147 -6.72 12.90 -4.78
CA ALA A 147 -6.85 13.54 -6.10
C ALA A 147 -7.99 12.95 -6.96
N ASP A 148 -8.17 11.64 -6.95
CA ASP A 148 -9.30 10.98 -7.65
C ASP A 148 -10.65 11.44 -7.06
N ILE A 149 -10.75 11.54 -5.72
CA ILE A 149 -11.97 12.03 -5.05
C ILE A 149 -12.24 13.49 -5.42
N ALA A 150 -11.24 14.37 -5.33
CA ALA A 150 -11.34 15.78 -5.70
C ALA A 150 -11.82 15.95 -7.15
N THR A 151 -11.23 15.19 -8.08
CA THR A 151 -11.61 15.17 -9.50
C THR A 151 -13.06 14.76 -9.70
N HIS A 152 -13.52 13.71 -9.03
CA HIS A 152 -14.91 13.24 -9.15
C HIS A 152 -15.93 14.17 -8.47
N ALA A 153 -15.51 14.89 -7.43
CA ALA A 153 -16.33 15.88 -6.74
C ALA A 153 -16.33 17.24 -7.44
N GLY A 154 -15.38 17.49 -8.36
CA GLY A 154 -15.23 18.77 -9.04
C GLY A 154 -14.72 19.89 -8.12
N THR A 155 -13.82 19.55 -7.20
CA THR A 155 -13.23 20.48 -6.21
C THR A 155 -11.71 20.31 -6.14
N ASP A 156 -11.03 21.34 -5.65
CA ASP A 156 -9.59 21.39 -5.37
C ASP A 156 -9.28 21.27 -3.86
N GLU A 157 -10.31 21.36 -3.00
CA GLU A 157 -10.19 21.28 -1.56
C GLU A 157 -11.14 20.22 -0.99
N ILE A 158 -10.65 19.39 -0.07
CA ILE A 158 -11.44 18.35 0.58
C ILE A 158 -11.43 18.56 2.08
N SER A 159 -12.61 18.84 2.63
CA SER A 159 -12.83 18.89 4.06
C SER A 159 -12.90 17.48 4.66
N VAL A 160 -12.10 17.22 5.68
CA VAL A 160 -12.02 15.95 6.39
C VAL A 160 -12.14 16.18 7.90
N LYS A 161 -12.93 15.36 8.56
CA LYS A 161 -13.09 15.37 10.02
C LYS A 161 -12.93 13.95 10.58
N ILE A 162 -12.11 13.81 11.62
CA ILE A 162 -12.08 12.57 12.41
C ILE A 162 -13.22 12.63 13.42
N SER A 163 -14.06 11.60 13.45
CA SER A 163 -15.21 11.59 14.37
C SER A 163 -14.73 11.66 15.82
N GLY A 164 -15.34 12.51 16.65
CA GLY A 164 -14.87 12.77 18.01
C GLY A 164 -13.75 13.81 18.12
N SER A 165 -13.16 14.26 17.00
CA SER A 165 -12.28 15.43 16.95
C SER A 165 -13.07 16.69 16.61
N ASP A 166 -12.70 17.82 17.22
CA ASP A 166 -13.21 19.16 16.84
C ASP A 166 -12.45 19.76 15.65
N VAL A 167 -11.36 19.12 15.23
CA VAL A 167 -10.52 19.59 14.13
C VAL A 167 -11.09 19.13 12.79
N ILE A 168 -11.33 20.09 11.90
CA ILE A 168 -11.61 19.87 10.48
C ILE A 168 -10.33 20.23 9.72
N ARG A 169 -9.87 19.32 8.86
CA ARG A 169 -8.70 19.50 8.00
C ARG A 169 -9.17 19.77 6.58
N GLU A 170 -8.72 20.88 5.99
CA GLU A 170 -8.97 21.22 4.59
C GLU A 170 -7.74 20.82 3.78
N ILE A 171 -7.84 19.72 3.04
CA ILE A 171 -6.74 19.17 2.27
C ILE A 171 -6.79 19.78 0.88
N ASN A 172 -5.76 20.53 0.52
CA ASN A 172 -5.63 21.18 -0.78
C ASN A 172 -4.94 20.22 -1.76
N ILE A 173 -5.66 19.76 -2.78
CA ILE A 173 -5.24 18.60 -3.56
C ILE A 173 -4.68 19.06 -4.91
N PRO A 174 -3.42 18.74 -5.26
CA PRO A 174 -2.95 18.96 -6.62
C PRO A 174 -3.73 18.08 -7.59
N VAL A 175 -4.09 18.62 -8.76
CA VAL A 175 -4.94 17.96 -9.78
C VAL A 175 -4.46 16.54 -10.14
N THR A 176 -3.15 16.29 -10.08
CA THR A 176 -2.59 14.92 -10.14
C THR A 176 -1.25 14.89 -9.40
N PRO A 177 -1.08 14.08 -8.35
CA PRO A 177 0.18 13.99 -7.64
C PRO A 177 1.23 13.27 -8.48
N ASP A 178 2.42 13.86 -8.57
CA ASP A 178 3.54 13.24 -9.26
C ASP A 178 3.99 11.98 -8.53
N LYS A 179 4.28 10.93 -9.31
CA LYS A 179 4.77 9.68 -8.75
C LYS A 179 6.18 9.90 -8.18
N PRO A 180 6.52 9.36 -6.98
CA PRO A 180 7.88 9.43 -6.49
C PRO A 180 8.83 8.79 -7.52
N GLU A 181 9.84 9.55 -7.94
CA GLU A 181 10.88 9.01 -8.81
C GLU A 181 11.67 7.94 -8.04
N PHE A 182 11.92 6.81 -8.71
CA PHE A 182 12.77 5.78 -8.15
C PHE A 182 14.22 6.29 -8.14
N GLU A 183 14.80 6.41 -6.96
CA GLU A 183 16.23 6.61 -6.80
C GLU A 183 16.88 5.25 -6.50
N PRO A 184 17.83 4.79 -7.33
CA PRO A 184 18.56 3.57 -7.04
C PRO A 184 19.28 3.70 -5.70
N ASP A 185 19.04 2.75 -4.82
CA ASP A 185 19.77 2.62 -3.58
C ASP A 185 21.12 1.97 -3.88
N ASP A 186 22.20 2.58 -3.40
CA ASP A 186 23.53 2.03 -3.59
C ASP A 186 23.81 0.81 -2.68
N ARG A 187 22.91 0.50 -1.74
CA ARG A 187 23.03 -0.65 -0.85
C ARG A 187 22.89 -1.98 -1.58
N GLU A 188 23.73 -2.92 -1.17
CA GLU A 188 23.63 -4.32 -1.59
C GLU A 188 22.40 -4.97 -0.92
N VAL A 189 21.68 -5.76 -1.69
CA VAL A 189 20.49 -6.49 -1.24
C VAL A 189 20.75 -7.98 -1.41
N VAL A 190 20.47 -8.75 -0.37
CA VAL A 190 20.59 -10.21 -0.39
C VAL A 190 19.22 -10.84 -0.61
N PHE A 191 19.10 -11.63 -1.67
CA PHE A 191 17.95 -12.48 -1.96
C PHE A 191 18.33 -13.91 -1.62
N ALA A 192 17.87 -14.39 -0.47
CA ALA A 192 18.13 -15.75 -0.03
C ALA A 192 17.15 -16.75 -0.68
N ARG A 193 17.63 -17.95 -1.01
CA ARG A 193 16.81 -19.10 -1.46
C ARG A 193 15.87 -18.78 -2.62
N HIS A 194 16.43 -18.36 -3.74
CA HIS A 194 15.69 -18.15 -4.98
C HIS A 194 16.08 -19.18 -6.05
N GLU A 195 15.09 -19.64 -6.81
CA GLU A 195 15.28 -20.46 -8.00
C GLU A 195 15.51 -19.56 -9.24
N ILE A 196 16.32 -20.03 -10.20
CA ILE A 196 16.45 -19.36 -11.50
C ILE A 196 15.46 -20.01 -12.47
N LEU A 197 14.46 -19.23 -12.91
CA LEU A 197 13.41 -19.70 -13.80
C LEU A 197 13.77 -19.58 -15.28
N VAL A 198 14.42 -18.47 -15.65
CA VAL A 198 14.68 -18.14 -17.06
C VAL A 198 16.02 -17.47 -17.19
N VAL A 199 16.76 -17.84 -18.23
CA VAL A 199 18.02 -17.20 -18.62
C VAL A 199 17.86 -16.64 -20.03
N SER A 200 17.83 -15.32 -20.15
CA SER A 200 17.73 -14.63 -21.43
C SER A 200 19.12 -14.35 -21.98
N LYS A 201 19.53 -15.12 -23.00
CA LYS A 201 20.75 -14.86 -23.77
C LYS A 201 20.71 -13.50 -24.46
N LYS A 202 19.55 -13.12 -24.99
CA LYS A 202 19.35 -11.88 -25.75
C LYS A 202 19.65 -10.64 -24.90
N ASN A 203 19.22 -10.67 -23.64
CA ASN A 203 19.30 -9.51 -22.75
C ASN A 203 20.38 -9.65 -21.66
N ARG A 204 21.09 -10.79 -21.57
CA ARG A 204 22.01 -11.13 -20.47
C ARG A 204 21.34 -10.95 -19.10
N GLN A 205 20.17 -11.55 -18.96
CA GLN A 205 19.32 -11.42 -17.77
C GLN A 205 18.88 -12.78 -17.27
N ILE A 206 18.71 -12.91 -15.96
CA ILE A 206 18.01 -14.04 -15.34
C ILE A 206 16.72 -13.57 -14.68
N LYS A 207 15.71 -14.42 -14.70
CA LYS A 207 14.51 -14.26 -13.87
C LYS A 207 14.58 -15.25 -12.72
N ILE A 208 14.38 -14.74 -11.51
CA ILE A 208 14.41 -15.53 -10.30
C ILE A 208 13.07 -15.45 -9.55
N ALA A 209 12.73 -16.49 -8.82
CA ALA A 209 11.59 -16.53 -7.91
C ALA A 209 12.06 -17.00 -6.53
N PRO A 210 11.52 -16.45 -5.42
CA PRO A 210 11.76 -17.02 -4.10
C PRO A 210 11.09 -18.40 -3.99
N GLU A 211 11.56 -19.24 -3.07
CA GLU A 211 10.97 -20.56 -2.75
C GLU A 211 9.43 -20.51 -2.49
N SER A 212 8.90 -19.36 -2.06
CA SER A 212 7.45 -19.15 -1.90
C SER A 212 6.66 -18.97 -3.20
N GLY A 213 7.35 -18.84 -4.34
CA GLY A 213 6.77 -18.66 -5.68
C GLY A 213 6.22 -17.25 -5.98
N LYS A 214 6.27 -16.30 -5.03
CA LYS A 214 5.70 -14.94 -5.20
C LYS A 214 6.77 -13.85 -5.25
N GLY A 215 6.76 -13.06 -6.32
CA GLY A 215 7.62 -11.87 -6.45
C GLY A 215 8.81 -12.10 -7.36
N LEU A 216 8.55 -12.25 -8.67
CA LEU A 216 9.57 -12.43 -9.70
C LEU A 216 10.52 -11.24 -9.77
N LYS A 217 11.81 -11.51 -9.87
CA LYS A 217 12.86 -10.48 -10.01
C LYS A 217 13.67 -10.72 -11.27
N THR A 218 14.10 -9.64 -11.91
CA THR A 218 15.01 -9.72 -13.07
C THR A 218 16.38 -9.22 -12.67
N ILE A 219 17.41 -10.04 -12.87
CA ILE A 219 18.80 -9.67 -12.59
C ILE A 219 19.57 -9.58 -13.90
N GLU A 220 20.19 -8.44 -14.15
CA GLU A 220 21.14 -8.21 -15.24
C GLU A 220 22.52 -8.75 -14.87
N LEU A 221 23.16 -9.36 -15.85
CA LEU A 221 24.46 -10.00 -15.72
C LEU A 221 25.48 -9.31 -16.63
N THR A 222 26.73 -9.25 -16.18
CA THR A 222 27.86 -8.98 -17.08
C THR A 222 28.03 -10.14 -18.06
N SER A 223 28.75 -9.91 -19.16
CA SER A 223 29.06 -10.99 -20.13
C SER A 223 29.81 -12.15 -19.47
N GLU A 224 30.69 -11.86 -18.52
CA GLU A 224 31.47 -12.86 -17.78
C GLU A 224 30.58 -13.67 -16.86
N GLN A 225 29.74 -13.01 -16.06
CA GLN A 225 28.77 -13.66 -15.16
C GLN A 225 27.79 -14.55 -15.93
N TYR A 226 27.28 -14.07 -17.08
CA TYR A 226 26.41 -14.84 -17.95
C TYR A 226 27.10 -16.13 -18.43
N THR A 227 28.35 -16.01 -18.89
CA THR A 227 29.12 -17.15 -19.40
C THR A 227 29.45 -18.15 -18.30
N ALA A 228 29.80 -17.68 -17.09
CA ALA A 228 30.03 -18.52 -15.94
C ALA A 228 28.76 -19.31 -15.55
N LEU A 229 27.62 -18.62 -15.39
CA LEU A 229 26.35 -19.26 -15.06
C LEU A 229 25.93 -20.30 -16.12
N PHE A 230 26.11 -19.97 -17.40
CA PHE A 230 25.79 -20.89 -18.49
C PHE A 230 26.71 -22.13 -18.52
N ASN A 231 28.01 -21.96 -18.30
CA ASN A 231 28.99 -23.05 -18.36
C ASN A 231 28.93 -23.98 -17.15
N HIS A 232 28.46 -23.50 -15.99
CA HIS A 232 28.36 -24.29 -14.77
C HIS A 232 27.11 -25.18 -14.68
N ASN A 233 26.28 -25.26 -15.73
CA ASN A 233 24.99 -25.98 -15.69
C ASN A 233 24.14 -25.61 -14.46
N ALA A 234 24.16 -24.34 -14.02
CA ALA A 234 23.31 -23.83 -12.93
C ALA A 234 21.79 -23.84 -13.28
N PHE A 235 21.42 -24.64 -14.28
CA PHE A 235 20.13 -24.83 -14.90
C PHE A 235 19.91 -26.34 -15.12
N SER A 236 20.13 -27.14 -14.07
CA SER A 236 19.73 -28.53 -14.09
C SER A 236 18.20 -28.60 -14.04
N LEU A 237 17.56 -29.09 -15.10
CA LEU A 237 16.12 -29.44 -15.09
C LEU A 237 15.82 -30.64 -14.18
N ASN A 238 16.86 -31.31 -13.66
CA ASN A 238 16.73 -32.57 -12.93
C ASN A 238 16.81 -32.38 -11.40
N GLU A 239 17.26 -31.22 -10.91
CA GLU A 239 17.43 -30.94 -9.48
C GLU A 239 16.88 -29.55 -9.16
N TYR A 240 16.08 -29.45 -8.10
CA TYR A 240 15.59 -28.16 -7.61
C TYR A 240 16.72 -27.47 -6.84
N GLU A 241 17.42 -26.54 -7.51
CA GLU A 241 18.54 -25.79 -6.96
C GLU A 241 18.09 -24.39 -6.50
N LEU A 242 18.48 -24.05 -5.27
CA LEU A 242 18.24 -22.72 -4.71
C LEU A 242 19.55 -21.95 -4.58
N PHE A 243 19.47 -20.65 -4.83
CA PHE A 243 20.61 -19.76 -4.82
C PHE A 243 20.36 -18.53 -3.93
N ASP A 244 21.43 -18.07 -3.30
CA ASP A 244 21.49 -16.77 -2.65
C ASP A 244 22.13 -15.77 -3.63
N PHE A 245 21.45 -14.66 -3.89
CA PHE A 245 21.93 -13.60 -4.77
C PHE A 245 22.23 -12.34 -3.96
N THR A 246 23.42 -11.79 -4.13
CA THR A 246 23.73 -10.41 -3.72
C THR A 246 23.59 -9.52 -4.95
N VAL A 247 22.76 -8.49 -4.84
CA VAL A 247 22.43 -7.63 -5.98
C VAL A 247 22.41 -6.16 -5.61
N LYS A 248 22.47 -5.30 -6.62
CA LYS A 248 22.19 -3.86 -6.51
C LYS A 248 20.92 -3.52 -7.28
N GLN A 249 19.99 -2.79 -6.68
CA GLN A 249 18.75 -2.42 -7.37
C GLN A 249 18.97 -1.24 -8.31
N THR A 250 18.58 -1.37 -9.58
CA THR A 250 18.68 -0.30 -10.57
C THR A 250 17.33 0.22 -11.04
N LYS A 251 16.27 -0.59 -10.92
CA LYS A 251 14.86 -0.22 -11.10
C LYS A 251 13.99 -1.07 -10.15
N PRO A 252 12.69 -0.76 -9.96
CA PRO A 252 11.82 -1.47 -9.02
C PRO A 252 11.86 -3.01 -9.12
N THR A 253 12.05 -3.58 -10.31
CA THR A 253 12.14 -5.04 -10.53
C THR A 253 13.41 -5.47 -11.27
N LEU A 254 14.36 -4.55 -11.42
CA LEU A 254 15.62 -4.78 -12.14
C LEU A 254 16.80 -4.58 -11.20
N TYR A 255 17.69 -5.57 -11.21
CA TYR A 255 18.85 -5.62 -10.34
C TYR A 255 20.10 -5.93 -11.15
N ILE A 256 21.27 -5.54 -10.67
CA ILE A 256 22.56 -5.98 -11.20
C ILE A 256 23.13 -7.02 -10.25
N LEU A 257 23.62 -8.14 -10.79
CA LEU A 257 24.27 -9.16 -9.98
C LEU A 257 25.62 -8.68 -9.44
N ILE A 258 25.80 -8.76 -8.13
CA ILE A 258 27.09 -8.59 -7.47
C ILE A 258 27.71 -9.97 -7.25
N ASP A 259 26.98 -10.88 -6.61
CA ASP A 259 27.46 -12.22 -6.25
C ASP A 259 26.32 -13.25 -6.26
N VAL A 260 26.64 -14.53 -6.46
CA VAL A 260 25.70 -15.64 -6.41
C VAL A 260 26.33 -16.86 -5.74
N LYS A 261 25.59 -17.50 -4.84
CA LYS A 261 26.04 -18.72 -4.13
C LYS A 261 24.94 -19.78 -4.15
N CYS A 262 25.33 -21.04 -4.23
CA CYS A 262 24.39 -22.15 -4.02
C CYS A 262 23.94 -22.15 -2.55
N ALA A 263 22.63 -22.08 -2.33
CA ALA A 263 21.99 -22.10 -1.01
C ALA A 263 21.53 -23.52 -0.61
N GLY A 264 21.59 -24.47 -1.54
CA GLY A 264 21.30 -25.89 -1.33
C GLY A 264 20.64 -26.54 -2.53
N THR A 265 20.78 -27.85 -2.61
CA THR A 265 20.10 -28.73 -3.58
C THR A 265 19.06 -29.55 -2.84
N GLN A 266 17.79 -29.52 -3.27
CA GLN A 266 16.84 -30.55 -2.83
C GLN A 266 17.04 -31.79 -3.70
N THR A 267 17.86 -32.71 -3.21
CA THR A 267 17.78 -34.12 -3.61
C THR A 267 16.70 -34.78 -2.78
N GLU A 268 15.72 -35.39 -3.45
CA GLU A 268 14.62 -36.23 -2.93
C GLU A 268 13.28 -35.51 -2.67
N LEU A 269 12.34 -35.77 -3.58
CA LEU A 269 10.94 -35.99 -3.22
C LEU A 269 10.90 -37.25 -2.35
N ASP A 270 10.85 -37.10 -1.03
CA ASP A 270 10.32 -38.16 -0.17
C ASP A 270 8.83 -38.34 -0.52
N ILE A 271 8.55 -39.34 -1.36
CA ILE A 271 7.20 -39.85 -1.67
C ILE A 271 6.78 -40.85 -0.59
#